data_AF-A0A382ST23-F1
#
_entry.id   AF-A0A382ST23-F1
#
_cell.length_a   1.000
_cell.length_b   1.000
_cell.length_c   1.000
_cell.angle_alpha   90.00
_cell.angle_beta   90.00
_cell.angle_gamma   90.00
#
_symmetry.space_group_name_H-M   'P 1'
#
loop_
_entity.id
_entity.type
_entity.pdbx_description
1 polymer ?
#
loop_
_entity_poly.entity_id
_entity_poly.type
_entity_poly.pdbx_seq_one_letter_code
_entity_poly.pdbx_strand_id
1 'polypeptide(L)'
;MQDKYTQLNKAKRLALACLIFAASVFVLTVLLPKFYPNLQGAWWLGLIKMASEAALIGGLADWFAVTALFKPIPAKYPIPHTNIVASNKSVIANNLSLFVKEKFFHPEAIEKLIRDSDPAKGAGRWLSQDRNATRLSR
;
A
#
# COMPACT_ATOMS: atom_id res chain seq x y z
N MET A 1 -15.20 -3.23 5.52
CA MET A 1 -13.72 -3.22 5.62
C MET A 1 -13.05 -4.43 4.94
N GLN A 2 -13.69 -5.61 4.85
CA GLN A 2 -13.16 -6.77 4.11
C GLN A 2 -12.73 -6.48 2.66
N ASP A 3 -13.44 -5.61 1.93
CA ASP A 3 -13.15 -5.35 0.51
C ASP A 3 -11.77 -4.76 0.23
N LYS A 4 -11.18 -4.01 1.16
CA LYS A 4 -9.85 -3.42 0.95
C LYS A 4 -8.76 -4.48 1.07
N TYR A 5 -8.90 -5.43 1.99
CA TYR A 5 -7.95 -6.52 2.15
C TYR A 5 -7.96 -7.48 0.96
N THR A 6 -9.16 -7.77 0.42
CA THR A 6 -9.30 -8.62 -0.78
C THR A 6 -8.75 -7.93 -2.02
N GLN A 7 -9.00 -6.63 -2.21
CA GLN A 7 -8.40 -5.83 -3.29
C GLN A 7 -6.87 -5.80 -3.20
N LEU A 8 -6.31 -5.60 -2.00
CA LEU A 8 -4.86 -5.60 -1.81
C LEU A 8 -4.24 -6.96 -2.16
N ASN A 9 -4.86 -8.07 -1.74
CA ASN A 9 -4.37 -9.40 -2.07
C ASN A 9 -4.44 -9.71 -3.57
N LYS A 10 -5.48 -9.22 -4.27
CA LYS A 10 -5.57 -9.32 -5.73
C LYS A 10 -4.45 -8.54 -6.42
N ALA A 11 -4.22 -7.29 -6.02
CA ALA A 11 -3.16 -6.45 -6.56
C ALA A 11 -1.77 -7.07 -6.34
N LYS A 12 -1.49 -7.58 -5.13
CA LYS A 12 -0.24 -8.29 -4.81
C LYS A 12 -0.04 -9.53 -5.68
N ARG A 13 -1.10 -10.33 -5.86
CA ARG A 13 -1.05 -11.52 -6.73
C ARG A 13 -0.79 -11.15 -8.19
N LEU A 14 -1.40 -10.07 -8.68
CA LEU A 14 -1.21 -9.60 -10.05
C LEU A 14 0.22 -9.10 -10.28
N ALA A 15 0.75 -8.28 -9.36
CA ALA A 15 2.14 -7.84 -9.41
C ALA A 15 3.13 -9.01 -9.40
N LEU A 16 2.90 -10.01 -8.53
CA LEU A 16 3.72 -11.22 -8.45
C LEU A 16 3.59 -12.06 -9.74
N ALA A 17 2.39 -12.19 -10.29
CA ALA A 17 2.17 -12.90 -11.56
C ALA A 17 2.89 -12.22 -12.72
N CYS A 18 2.87 -10.88 -12.81
CA CYS A 18 3.64 -10.12 -13.80
C CYS A 18 5.15 -10.35 -13.65
N LEU A 19 5.66 -10.37 -12.42
CA LEU A 19 7.08 -10.63 -12.14
C LEU A 19 7.48 -12.06 -12.55
N ILE A 20 6.68 -13.07 -12.19
CA ILE A 20 6.91 -14.46 -12.60
C ILE A 20 6.85 -14.59 -14.12
N PHE A 21 5.91 -13.91 -14.77
CA PHE A 21 5.81 -13.91 -16.23
C PHE A 21 7.08 -13.35 -16.88
N ALA A 22 7.56 -12.19 -16.44
CA ALA A 22 8.82 -11.61 -16.92
C ALA A 22 10.02 -12.53 -16.64
N ALA A 23 10.07 -13.18 -15.47
CA ALA A 23 11.12 -14.15 -15.15
C ALA A 23 11.07 -15.36 -16.09
N SER A 24 9.88 -15.92 -16.33
CA SER A 24 9.67 -17.06 -17.21
C SER A 24 10.07 -16.74 -18.65
N VAL A 25 9.65 -15.58 -19.18
CA VAL A 25 10.02 -15.13 -20.52
C VAL A 25 11.53 -14.95 -20.66
N PHE A 26 12.21 -14.39 -19.65
CA PHE A 26 13.66 -14.24 -19.63
C PHE A 26 14.37 -15.61 -19.62
N VAL A 27 13.94 -16.52 -18.75
CA VAL A 27 14.50 -17.88 -18.67
C VAL A 27 14.30 -18.63 -19.98
N LEU A 28 13.12 -18.55 -20.58
CA LEU A 28 12.82 -19.15 -21.88
C LEU A 28 13.73 -18.57 -22.97
N THR A 29 13.85 -17.24 -23.06
CA THR A 29 14.73 -16.62 -24.07
C THR A 29 16.21 -16.94 -23.87
N VAL A 30 16.66 -17.26 -22.66
CA VAL A 30 18.03 -17.73 -22.38
C VAL A 30 18.21 -19.23 -22.68
N LEU A 31 17.19 -20.04 -22.45
CA LEU A 31 17.26 -21.50 -22.63
C LEU A 31 16.99 -21.95 -24.07
N LEU A 32 16.07 -21.30 -24.80
CA LEU A 32 15.73 -21.66 -26.19
C LEU A 32 16.96 -21.72 -27.12
N PRO A 33 17.88 -20.74 -27.11
CA PRO A 33 19.09 -20.77 -27.95
C PRO A 33 20.10 -21.86 -27.56
N LYS A 34 20.02 -22.41 -26.33
CA LYS A 34 20.83 -23.54 -25.89
C LYS A 34 20.30 -24.88 -26.42
N PHE A 35 18.98 -25.04 -26.51
CA PHE A 35 18.36 -26.28 -27.00
C PHE A 35 18.16 -26.30 -28.53
N TYR A 36 17.97 -25.13 -29.15
CA TYR A 36 17.77 -25.00 -30.59
C TYR A 36 18.75 -23.97 -31.19
N PRO A 37 19.95 -24.40 -31.63
CA PRO A 37 20.97 -23.49 -32.16
C PRO A 37 20.53 -22.74 -33.43
N ASN A 38 19.56 -23.28 -34.18
CA ASN A 38 19.01 -22.67 -35.39
C ASN A 38 18.29 -21.32 -35.16
N LEU A 39 17.91 -20.99 -33.91
CA LEU A 39 17.24 -19.72 -33.58
C LEU A 39 18.21 -18.62 -33.11
N GLN A 40 19.52 -18.88 -33.02
CA GLN A 40 20.52 -17.90 -32.55
C GLN A 40 20.63 -16.63 -33.41
N GLY A 41 20.16 -16.65 -34.66
CA GLY A 41 20.19 -15.50 -35.57
C GLY A 41 18.96 -14.57 -35.50
N ALA A 42 17.95 -14.88 -34.69
CA ALA A 42 16.72 -14.08 -34.66
C ALA A 42 16.88 -12.83 -33.79
N TRP A 43 17.08 -11.67 -34.43
CA TRP A 43 17.17 -10.35 -33.79
C TRP A 43 16.01 -10.06 -32.80
N TRP A 44 14.80 -10.53 -33.12
CA TRP A 44 13.61 -10.39 -32.27
C TRP A 44 13.73 -11.11 -30.92
N LEU A 45 14.42 -12.25 -30.85
CA LEU A 45 14.67 -12.95 -29.58
C LEU A 45 15.58 -12.14 -28.66
N GLY A 46 16.57 -11.45 -29.23
CA GLY A 46 17.44 -10.54 -28.49
C GLY A 46 16.68 -9.38 -27.86
N LEU A 47 15.74 -8.78 -28.61
CA LEU A 47 14.88 -7.71 -28.09
C LEU A 47 14.00 -8.19 -26.93
N ILE A 48 13.35 -9.36 -27.07
CA ILE A 48 12.55 -9.94 -25.98
C ILE A 48 13.42 -10.23 -24.77
N LYS A 49 14.61 -10.79 -24.95
CA LYS A 49 15.55 -11.08 -23.85
C LYS A 49 15.87 -9.80 -23.08
N MET A 50 16.32 -8.74 -23.77
CA MET A 50 16.70 -7.48 -23.13
C MET A 50 15.52 -6.79 -22.46
N ALA A 51 14.33 -6.80 -23.10
CA ALA A 51 13.11 -6.26 -22.51
C ALA A 51 12.70 -7.02 -21.24
N SER A 52 12.78 -8.36 -21.27
CA SER A 52 12.45 -9.22 -20.15
C SER A 52 13.46 -9.09 -19.01
N GLU A 53 14.74 -8.92 -19.32
CA GLU A 53 15.82 -8.65 -18.36
C GLU A 53 15.58 -7.32 -17.64
N ALA A 54 15.30 -6.26 -18.38
CA ALA A 54 14.97 -4.95 -17.83
C ALA A 54 13.71 -5.00 -16.96
N ALA A 55 12.65 -5.69 -17.40
CA ALA A 55 11.41 -5.85 -16.64
C ALA A 55 11.62 -6.62 -15.32
N LEU A 56 12.43 -7.68 -15.35
CA LEU A 56 12.75 -8.48 -14.16
C LEU A 56 13.55 -7.67 -13.13
N ILE A 57 14.62 -6.99 -13.58
CA ILE A 57 15.45 -6.16 -12.70
C ILE A 57 14.64 -5.00 -12.13
N GLY A 58 13.81 -4.34 -12.96
CA GLY A 58 12.93 -3.26 -12.53
C GLY A 58 11.94 -3.70 -11.45
N GLY A 59 11.31 -4.88 -11.61
CA GLY A 59 10.40 -5.43 -10.62
C GLY A 59 11.08 -5.82 -9.30
N LEU A 60 12.31 -6.36 -9.36
CA LEU A 60 13.10 -6.64 -8.16
C LEU A 60 13.52 -5.36 -7.43
N ALA A 61 13.87 -4.31 -8.18
CA ALA A 61 14.25 -3.02 -7.62
C ALA A 61 13.10 -2.35 -6.87
N ASP A 62 11.88 -2.37 -7.42
CA ASP A 62 10.69 -1.83 -6.76
C ASP A 62 10.38 -2.58 -5.44
N TRP A 63 10.48 -3.92 -5.47
CA TRP A 63 10.30 -4.72 -4.25
C TRP A 63 11.34 -4.36 -3.17
N PHE A 64 12.60 -4.19 -3.56
CA PHE A 64 13.66 -3.76 -2.66
C PHE A 64 13.41 -2.36 -2.11
N ALA A 65 12.99 -1.40 -2.94
CA ALA A 65 12.73 -0.02 -2.52
C ALA A 65 11.67 0.06 -1.41
N VAL A 66 10.53 -0.62 -1.59
CA VAL A 66 9.44 -0.61 -0.59
C VAL A 66 9.87 -1.30 0.71
N THR A 67 10.55 -2.45 0.60
CA THR A 67 11.03 -3.17 1.79
C THR A 67 12.10 -2.41 2.54
N ALA A 68 13.03 -1.74 1.83
CA ALA A 68 14.06 -0.90 2.44
C ALA A 68 13.49 0.33 3.14
N LEU A 69 12.40 0.92 2.62
CA LEU A 69 11.78 2.11 3.23
C LEU A 69 11.01 1.78 4.51
N PHE A 70 10.32 0.63 4.55
CA PHE A 70 9.34 0.34 5.61
C PHE A 70 9.68 -0.81 6.54
N LYS A 71 10.50 -1.77 6.12
CA LYS A 71 10.84 -2.93 6.94
C LYS A 71 12.21 -2.72 7.58
N PRO A 72 12.31 -2.77 8.92
CA PRO A 72 13.61 -2.70 9.57
C PRO A 72 14.48 -3.86 9.10
N ILE A 73 15.59 -3.52 8.47
CA ILE A 73 16.57 -4.50 7.98
C ILE A 73 17.25 -5.11 9.22
N PRO A 74 17.27 -6.44 9.37
CA PRO A 74 17.87 -7.09 10.54
C PRO A 74 19.36 -6.76 10.67
N ALA A 75 19.83 -6.64 11.91
CA ALA A 75 21.14 -6.12 12.29
C ALA A 75 22.39 -6.86 11.72
N LYS A 76 22.22 -7.97 11.00
CA LYS A 76 23.32 -8.66 10.30
C LYS A 76 23.85 -7.90 9.08
N TYR A 77 23.05 -7.03 8.48
CA TYR A 77 23.46 -6.12 7.41
C TYR A 77 23.04 -4.68 7.76
N PRO A 78 23.74 -4.02 8.69
CA PRO A 78 23.43 -2.65 9.05
C PRO A 78 23.85 -1.76 7.88
N ILE A 79 22.89 -1.27 7.09
CA ILE A 79 23.12 -0.17 6.15
C ILE A 79 22.79 1.12 6.93
N PRO A 80 23.80 1.87 7.40
CA PRO A 80 23.64 2.87 8.46
C PRO A 80 22.77 4.10 8.13
N HIS A 81 22.20 4.21 6.93
CA HIS A 81 21.40 5.37 6.52
C HIS A 81 20.09 5.05 5.77
N THR A 82 19.73 3.78 5.56
CA THR A 82 18.49 3.42 4.85
C THR A 82 17.27 3.29 5.76
N ASN A 83 17.47 3.24 7.08
CA ASN A 83 16.40 2.97 8.04
C ASN A 83 15.68 4.22 8.58
N ILE A 84 15.87 5.40 7.98
CA ILE A 84 15.42 6.70 8.52
C ILE A 84 13.89 6.76 8.68
N VAL A 85 13.13 6.23 7.71
CA VAL A 85 11.66 6.24 7.76
C VAL A 85 11.13 5.25 8.80
N ALA A 86 11.70 4.05 8.86
CA ALA A 86 11.31 3.05 9.84
C ALA A 86 11.71 3.46 11.28
N SER A 87 12.86 4.12 11.48
CA SER A 87 13.33 4.57 12.79
C SER A 87 12.53 5.76 13.33
N ASN A 88 12.08 6.67 12.46
CA ASN A 88 11.36 7.89 12.85
C ASN A 88 9.83 7.78 12.74
N LYS A 89 9.28 6.56 12.70
CA LYS A 89 7.84 6.32 12.54
C LYS A 89 6.99 7.05 13.58
N SER A 90 7.46 7.16 14.84
CA SER A 90 6.78 7.88 15.92
C SER A 90 6.70 9.38 15.67
N VAL A 91 7.81 9.99 15.24
CA VAL A 91 7.89 11.42 14.91
C VAL A 91 6.96 11.76 13.75
N ILE A 92 6.96 10.92 12.70
CA ILE A 92 6.07 11.08 11.54
C ILE A 92 4.59 11.00 11.98
N ALA A 93 4.24 10.04 12.83
CA ALA A 93 2.88 9.90 13.35
C ALA A 93 2.43 11.11 14.17
N ASN A 94 3.31 11.65 15.03
CA ASN A 94 3.00 12.82 15.84
C ASN A 94 2.75 14.06 14.97
N ASN A 95 3.64 14.33 14.00
CA ASN A 95 3.48 15.45 13.08
C ASN A 95 2.22 15.33 12.21
N LEU A 96 1.89 14.13 11.75
CA LEU A 96 0.65 13.88 11.01
C LEU A 96 -0.59 14.15 11.89
N SER A 97 -0.56 13.75 13.16
CA SER A 97 -1.67 13.99 14.09
C SER A 97 -1.90 15.49 14.35
N LEU A 98 -0.81 16.26 14.50
CA LEU A 98 -0.83 17.71 14.61
C LEU A 98 -1.42 18.35 13.34
N PHE A 99 -0.96 17.93 12.16
CA PHE A 99 -1.48 18.42 10.90
C PHE A 99 -2.98 18.16 10.74
N VAL A 100 -3.45 16.95 11.08
CA VAL A 100 -4.88 16.62 11.02
C VAL A 100 -5.68 17.47 12.00
N LYS A 101 -5.17 17.67 13.22
CA LYS A 101 -5.80 18.55 14.22
C LYS A 101 -5.93 19.98 13.69
N GLU A 102 -4.86 20.54 13.13
CA GLU A 102 -4.84 21.93 12.66
C GLU A 102 -5.68 22.16 11.40
N LYS A 103 -5.67 21.22 10.45
CA LYS A 103 -6.32 21.40 9.15
C LYS A 103 -7.77 20.92 9.11
N PHE A 104 -8.12 19.88 9.86
CA PHE A 104 -9.45 19.28 9.83
C PHE A 104 -10.26 19.52 11.10
N PHE A 105 -9.62 19.74 12.25
CA PHE A 105 -10.27 19.94 13.54
C PHE A 105 -10.03 21.34 14.10
N HIS A 106 -10.01 22.36 13.24
CA HIS A 106 -10.00 23.73 13.73
C HIS A 106 -11.37 24.10 14.31
N PRO A 107 -11.43 24.98 15.34
CA PRO A 107 -12.65 25.27 16.09
C PRO A 107 -13.85 25.63 15.20
N GLU A 108 -13.63 26.42 14.15
CA GLU A 108 -14.68 26.84 13.22
C GLU A 108 -15.26 25.68 12.39
N ALA A 109 -14.42 24.71 11.97
CA ALA A 109 -14.90 23.51 11.26
C ALA A 109 -15.75 22.63 12.19
N ILE A 110 -15.37 22.51 13.46
CA ILE A 110 -16.12 21.76 14.46
C ILE A 110 -17.44 22.46 14.77
N GLU A 111 -17.43 23.78 14.96
CA GLU A 111 -18.65 24.55 15.21
C GLU A 111 -19.64 24.40 14.06
N LYS A 112 -19.16 24.53 12.82
CA LYS A 112 -19.98 24.34 11.62
C LYS A 112 -20.57 22.93 11.56
N LEU A 113 -19.77 21.90 11.83
CA LEU A 113 -20.23 20.52 11.83
C LEU A 113 -21.31 20.28 12.89
N ILE A 114 -21.14 20.80 14.11
CA ILE A 114 -22.12 20.68 15.20
C ILE A 114 -23.43 21.40 14.85
N ARG A 115 -23.33 22.60 14.26
CA ARG A 115 -24.48 23.39 13.85
C ARG A 115 -25.29 22.69 12.75
N ASP A 116 -24.60 22.11 11.77
CA ASP A 116 -25.23 21.42 10.63
C ASP A 116 -25.87 20.08 11.04
N SER A 117 -25.32 19.38 12.06
CA SER A 117 -25.77 18.04 12.46
C SER A 117 -26.83 18.00 13.57
N ASP A 118 -27.15 19.14 14.20
CA ASP A 118 -28.14 19.30 15.29
C ASP A 118 -28.28 18.06 16.21
N PRO A 119 -27.20 17.70 16.92
CA PRO A 119 -27.17 16.49 17.74
C PRO A 119 -28.17 16.54 18.89
N ALA A 120 -28.53 17.73 19.37
CA ALA A 120 -29.55 17.93 20.40
C ALA A 120 -30.94 17.49 19.92
N LYS A 121 -31.31 17.82 18.68
CA LYS A 121 -32.57 17.37 18.07
C LYS A 121 -32.56 15.89 17.70
N GLY A 122 -31.39 15.33 17.41
CA GLY A 122 -31.18 13.88 17.31
C GLY A 122 -31.43 13.17 18.65
N ALA A 123 -30.80 13.65 19.72
CA ALA A 123 -30.97 13.13 21.08
C ALA A 123 -32.42 13.29 21.58
N GLY A 124 -33.06 14.43 21.30
CA GLY A 124 -34.46 14.67 21.63
C GLY A 124 -35.41 13.69 20.95
N ARG A 125 -35.21 13.41 19.65
CA ARG A 125 -35.97 12.38 18.91
C ARG A 125 -35.75 10.97 19.46
N TRP A 126 -34.55 10.68 19.93
CA TRP A 126 -34.23 9.38 20.52
C TRP A 126 -34.88 9.20 21.89
N LEU A 127 -34.87 10.25 22.72
CA LEU A 127 -35.50 10.29 24.03
C LEU A 127 -37.03 10.30 23.96
N SER A 128 -37.62 10.88 22.91
CA SER A 128 -39.07 10.88 22.69
C SER A 128 -39.64 9.52 22.27
N GLN A 129 -38.81 8.51 22.07
CA GLN A 129 -39.27 7.14 21.89
C GLN A 129 -39.52 6.49 23.25
N ASP A 130 -40.77 6.08 23.52
CA ASP A 130 -41.19 5.45 24.78
C ASP A 130 -40.24 4.33 25.25
N ARG A 131 -39.77 3.48 24.32
CA ARG A 131 -38.80 2.39 24.61
C ARG A 131 -37.48 2.85 25.22
N ASN A 132 -37.03 4.06 24.92
CA ASN A 132 -35.77 4.61 25.41
C ASN A 132 -35.97 5.44 26.67
N ALA A 133 -37.10 6.14 26.80
CA ALA A 133 -37.46 6.90 28.01
C ALA A 133 -37.58 5.97 29.23
N THR A 134 -38.17 4.79 29.09
CA THR A 134 -38.31 3.82 30.19
C THR A 134 -36.97 3.22 30.65
N ARG A 135 -35.90 3.30 29.83
CA ARG A 135 -34.55 2.84 30.22
C ARG A 135 -33.81 3.80 31.14
N LEU A 136 -34.18 5.08 31.14
CA LEU A 136 -33.53 6.13 31.95
C LEU A 136 -34.32 6.46 33.22
N SER A 137 -35.60 6.10 33.28
CA SER A 137 -36.48 6.38 34.42
C SER A 137 -36.46 5.29 35.51
N ARG A 138 -35.38 4.51 35.63
CA ARG A 138 -35.20 3.48 36.68
C ARG A 138 -34.05 3.83 37.61
#